data_AF-A0A7X8Q812-F1
#
_entry.id   AF-A0A7X8Q812-F1
#
_cell.length_a   1.000
_cell.length_b   1.000
_cell.length_c   1.000
_cell.angle_alpha   90.00
_cell.angle_beta   90.00
_cell.angle_gamma   90.00
#
_symmetry.space_group_name_H-M   'P 1'
#
loop_
_entity.id
_entity.type
_entity.pdbx_description
1 polymer ?
#
loop_
_entity_poly.entity_id
_entity_poly.type
_entity_poly.pdbx_seq_one_letter_code
_entity_poly.pdbx_strand_id
1 'polypeptide(L)'
;MKILIYRISSIGDIVLTSPIVRCLKKQRPEDELHFLTRECYAETMSENPYITKLWTVKKSPMEIADNLKKENFDCMIDLHKNIRSFSLLARLRIRYYTFNKLNFYKWIFTKFKKNLLPDIHIVDRYFKAVKNLNVKNDDLGLDFFMPKNIQIDAKIPEKYIVFAIGGTFFTKRYPKEKIVEFVKKSSLPVVLLGGKKDKENASFIEKSNSDKVFNLCAKLSLYGSAEIIKNASVVVSNDTGMMHIAAALHKPTVSIWGNTVPAFGMYPYFPKEIKENYVIIENKNLKCRPCSKLGFDSCPKKHFDCMQKIEADLIVDAVEKLMKNNT
;
A
#
# COMPACT_ATOMS: atom_id res chain seq x y z
N MET A 1 4.18 26.75 11.54
CA MET A 1 2.80 26.66 10.98
C MET A 1 2.11 25.43 11.53
N LYS A 2 0.81 25.46 11.76
CA LYS A 2 0.00 24.28 12.07
C LYS A 2 -0.69 23.76 10.82
N ILE A 3 -0.34 22.55 10.40
CA ILE A 3 -0.72 21.96 9.11
C ILE A 3 -1.56 20.71 9.33
N LEU A 4 -2.73 20.63 8.66
CA LEU A 4 -3.54 19.42 8.62
C LEU A 4 -3.26 18.61 7.34
N ILE A 5 -2.70 17.42 7.46
CA ILE A 5 -2.51 16.48 6.37
C ILE A 5 -3.74 15.57 6.26
N TYR A 6 -4.38 15.54 5.11
CA TYR A 6 -5.62 14.80 4.88
C TYR A 6 -5.41 13.58 3.99
N ARG A 7 -5.56 12.37 4.56
CA ARG A 7 -5.65 11.11 3.81
C ARG A 7 -6.41 10.04 4.59
N ILE A 8 -7.69 9.85 4.24
CA ILE A 8 -8.60 8.96 4.98
C ILE A 8 -8.68 7.49 4.53
N SER A 9 -8.10 7.11 3.38
CA SER A 9 -8.07 5.71 2.91
C SER A 9 -7.14 5.55 1.70
N SER A 10 -6.72 4.34 1.33
CA SER A 10 -6.68 3.11 2.14
C SER A 10 -5.26 2.92 2.72
N ILE A 11 -4.99 1.82 3.43
CA ILE A 11 -3.66 1.53 4.05
C ILE A 11 -2.50 1.89 3.11
N GLY A 12 -2.49 1.33 1.89
CA GLY A 12 -1.42 1.58 0.92
C GLY A 12 -1.24 3.05 0.56
N ASP A 13 -2.34 3.74 0.27
CA ASP A 13 -2.26 5.17 -0.04
C ASP A 13 -1.82 6.02 1.14
N ILE A 14 -2.15 5.62 2.38
CA ILE A 14 -1.73 6.34 3.58
C ILE A 14 -0.22 6.15 3.78
N VAL A 15 0.29 4.93 3.67
CA VAL A 15 1.74 4.66 3.74
C VAL A 15 2.50 5.43 2.66
N LEU A 16 1.94 5.55 1.45
CA LEU A 16 2.50 6.38 0.37
C LEU A 16 2.57 7.89 0.68
N THR A 17 1.90 8.37 1.74
CA THR A 17 2.04 9.76 2.19
C THR A 17 3.15 9.96 3.22
N SER A 18 3.73 8.90 3.77
CA SER A 18 4.77 8.99 4.80
C SER A 18 5.97 9.88 4.42
N PRO A 19 6.48 9.92 3.17
CA PRO A 19 7.60 10.78 2.83
C PRO A 19 7.24 12.26 2.92
N ILE A 20 5.97 12.61 2.67
CA ILE A 20 5.49 13.99 2.81
C ILE A 20 5.55 14.42 4.28
N VAL A 21 5.09 13.56 5.19
CA VAL A 21 5.11 13.84 6.63
C VAL A 21 6.56 14.01 7.12
N ARG A 22 7.44 13.07 6.75
CA ARG A 22 8.86 13.10 7.11
C ARG A 22 9.58 14.33 6.55
N CYS A 23 9.42 14.62 5.26
CA CYS A 23 10.09 15.75 4.62
C CYS A 23 9.59 17.09 5.15
N LEU A 24 8.28 17.24 5.41
CA LEU A 24 7.74 18.42 6.08
C LEU A 24 8.41 18.63 7.43
N LYS A 25 8.45 17.60 8.28
CA LYS A 25 9.00 17.76 9.63
C LYS A 25 10.51 18.00 9.62
N LYS A 26 11.27 17.32 8.76
CA LYS A 26 12.73 17.49 8.68
C LYS A 26 13.15 18.84 8.09
N GLN A 27 12.44 19.33 7.07
CA GLN A 27 12.80 20.59 6.39
C GLN A 27 12.15 21.81 7.05
N ARG A 28 11.12 21.61 7.88
CA ARG A 28 10.38 22.64 8.61
C ARG A 28 10.09 22.17 10.04
N PRO A 29 11.12 22.09 10.91
CA PRO A 29 11.00 21.50 12.25
C PRO A 29 10.01 22.24 13.17
N GLU A 30 9.84 23.54 12.96
CA GLU A 30 8.90 24.40 13.71
C GLU A 30 7.43 24.19 13.32
N ASP A 31 7.14 23.45 12.24
CA ASP A 31 5.76 23.17 11.86
C ASP A 31 5.16 22.05 12.74
N GLU A 32 3.91 22.27 13.17
CA GLU A 32 3.07 21.29 13.84
C GLU A 32 2.28 20.53 12.77
N LEU A 33 2.45 19.21 12.74
CA LEU A 33 1.85 18.35 11.72
C LEU A 33 0.73 17.53 12.34
N HIS A 34 -0.51 17.82 11.97
CA HIS A 34 -1.66 16.99 12.32
C HIS A 34 -2.01 16.11 11.12
N PHE A 35 -2.41 14.87 11.36
CA PHE A 35 -2.80 13.95 10.29
C PHE A 35 -4.22 13.45 10.51
N LEU A 36 -5.04 13.42 9.45
CA LEU A 36 -6.41 12.90 9.52
C LEU A 36 -6.57 11.64 8.67
N THR A 37 -6.94 10.55 9.33
CA THR A 37 -7.28 9.27 8.70
C THR A 37 -8.57 8.66 9.27
N ARG A 38 -8.97 7.48 8.78
CA ARG A 38 -10.04 6.69 9.41
C ARG A 38 -9.49 5.84 10.54
N GLU A 39 -10.29 5.63 11.57
CA GLU A 39 -9.95 4.81 12.75
C GLU A 39 -9.43 3.42 12.36
N CYS A 40 -10.05 2.76 11.38
CA CYS A 40 -9.60 1.44 10.91
C CYS A 40 -8.24 1.45 10.18
N TYR A 41 -7.62 2.62 9.97
CA TYR A 41 -6.29 2.78 9.39
C TYR A 41 -5.35 3.54 10.33
N ALA A 42 -5.74 3.80 11.58
CA ALA A 42 -4.93 4.60 12.52
C ALA A 42 -3.52 4.03 12.70
N GLU A 43 -3.39 2.70 12.81
CA GLU A 43 -2.11 1.98 12.92
C GLU A 43 -1.11 2.27 11.78
N THR A 44 -1.51 2.88 10.67
CA THR A 44 -0.55 3.31 9.63
C THR A 44 0.27 4.53 10.02
N MET A 45 -0.19 5.32 10.99
CA MET A 45 0.36 6.64 11.33
C MET A 45 0.48 6.89 12.83
N SER A 46 -0.08 6.06 13.72
CA SER A 46 -0.07 6.32 15.17
C SER A 46 1.34 6.42 15.77
N GLU A 47 2.29 5.59 15.30
CA GLU A 47 3.68 5.62 15.80
C GLU A 47 4.58 6.57 15.00
N ASN A 48 4.04 7.38 14.11
CA ASN A 48 4.85 8.26 13.27
C ASN A 48 5.40 9.43 14.11
N PRO A 49 6.72 9.51 14.34
CA PRO A 49 7.32 10.50 15.25
C PRO A 49 7.26 11.92 14.68
N TYR A 50 6.93 12.08 13.40
CA TYR A 50 6.84 13.37 12.75
C TYR A 50 5.45 14.01 12.91
N ILE A 51 4.44 13.25 13.37
CA ILE A 51 3.07 13.72 13.55
C ILE A 51 2.89 14.22 14.99
N THR A 52 2.51 15.49 15.13
CA THR A 52 2.16 16.11 16.41
C THR A 52 0.85 15.55 16.96
N LYS A 53 -0.16 15.34 16.11
CA LYS A 53 -1.47 14.83 16.51
C LYS A 53 -2.15 14.03 15.40
N LEU A 54 -2.53 12.80 15.71
CA LEU A 54 -3.35 11.96 14.82
C LEU A 54 -4.84 12.17 15.13
N TRP A 55 -5.60 12.48 14.09
CA TRP A 55 -7.06 12.56 14.11
C TRP A 55 -7.67 11.38 13.38
N THR A 56 -8.71 10.80 13.97
CA THR A 56 -9.41 9.65 13.41
C THR A 56 -10.90 9.91 13.30
N VAL A 57 -11.50 9.40 12.22
CA VAL A 57 -12.96 9.36 12.04
C VAL A 57 -13.45 7.98 11.69
N LYS A 58 -14.72 7.67 11.96
CA LYS A 58 -15.30 6.36 11.62
C LYS A 58 -15.70 6.30 10.15
N LYS A 59 -16.45 7.30 9.69
CA LYS A 59 -16.99 7.34 8.32
C LYS A 59 -16.67 8.64 7.59
N SER A 60 -16.95 9.79 8.21
CA SER A 60 -16.91 11.09 7.57
C SER A 60 -16.00 12.06 8.34
N PRO A 61 -15.16 12.86 7.64
CA PRO A 61 -14.39 13.92 8.29
C PRO A 61 -15.26 14.98 8.97
N MET A 62 -16.54 15.10 8.57
CA MET A 62 -17.47 16.05 9.17
C MET A 62 -17.80 15.75 10.63
N GLU A 63 -17.62 14.49 11.06
CA GLU A 63 -17.85 14.05 12.46
C GLU A 63 -17.04 14.87 13.46
N ILE A 64 -15.86 15.35 13.06
CA ILE A 64 -14.92 16.09 13.93
C ILE A 64 -14.61 17.49 13.40
N ALA A 65 -15.38 18.00 12.43
CA ALA A 65 -15.05 19.26 11.77
C ALA A 65 -15.02 20.46 12.74
N ASP A 66 -15.87 20.46 13.77
CA ASP A 66 -15.87 21.50 14.79
C ASP A 66 -14.63 21.44 15.69
N ASN A 67 -14.20 20.23 16.07
CA ASN A 67 -12.94 20.04 16.81
C ASN A 67 -11.75 20.48 15.96
N LEU A 68 -11.71 20.12 14.68
CA LEU A 68 -10.66 20.55 13.75
C LEU A 68 -10.66 22.07 13.53
N LYS A 69 -11.83 22.71 13.52
CA LYS A 69 -11.91 24.17 13.40
C LYS A 69 -11.31 24.88 14.62
N LYS A 70 -11.48 24.33 15.82
CA LYS A 70 -10.90 24.88 17.06
C LYS A 70 -9.37 24.83 17.08
N GLU A 71 -8.74 23.99 16.28
CA GLU A 71 -7.28 23.87 16.20
C GLU A 71 -6.60 25.04 15.49
N ASN A 72 -7.35 25.87 14.74
CA ASN A 72 -6.83 27.03 14.00
C ASN A 72 -5.67 26.68 13.06
N PHE A 73 -5.88 25.72 12.15
CA PHE A 73 -4.88 25.35 11.13
C PHE A 73 -4.58 26.49 10.16
N ASP A 74 -3.30 26.69 9.84
CA ASP A 74 -2.87 27.65 8.81
C ASP A 74 -3.24 27.14 7.40
N CYS A 75 -3.11 25.82 7.19
CA CYS A 75 -3.47 25.20 5.92
C CYS A 75 -3.75 23.70 6.05
N MET A 76 -4.37 23.15 4.99
CA MET A 76 -4.57 21.72 4.80
C MET A 76 -3.80 21.21 3.57
N ILE A 77 -3.08 20.10 3.71
CA ILE A 77 -2.50 19.37 2.59
C ILE A 77 -3.46 18.23 2.23
N ASP A 78 -4.23 18.39 1.15
CA ASP A 78 -5.18 17.39 0.67
C ASP A 78 -4.52 16.39 -0.28
N LEU A 79 -4.10 15.25 0.29
CA LEU A 79 -3.53 14.12 -0.44
C LEU A 79 -4.58 13.09 -0.87
N HIS A 80 -5.86 13.34 -0.62
CA HIS A 80 -6.96 12.47 -1.05
C HIS A 80 -7.69 13.03 -2.28
N LYS A 81 -8.02 14.32 -2.25
CA LYS A 81 -8.78 15.06 -3.28
C LYS A 81 -10.04 14.32 -3.69
N ASN A 82 -11.04 14.37 -2.81
CA ASN A 82 -12.36 13.79 -3.00
C ASN A 82 -13.45 14.74 -2.48
N ILE A 83 -14.72 14.34 -2.62
CA ILE A 83 -15.86 15.15 -2.17
C ILE A 83 -15.83 15.38 -0.65
N ARG A 84 -15.35 14.39 0.13
CA ARG A 84 -15.27 14.47 1.60
C ARG A 84 -14.19 15.43 2.09
N SER A 85 -13.06 15.52 1.39
CA SER A 85 -12.02 16.51 1.69
C SER A 85 -12.51 17.90 1.32
N PHE A 86 -13.23 18.04 0.20
CA PHE A 86 -13.83 19.31 -0.21
C PHE A 86 -14.90 19.80 0.78
N SER A 87 -15.77 18.92 1.27
CA SER A 87 -16.77 19.29 2.29
C SER A 87 -16.12 19.76 3.59
N LEU A 88 -15.04 19.09 4.03
CA LEU A 88 -14.28 19.51 5.21
C LEU A 88 -13.62 20.88 4.97
N LEU A 89 -13.00 21.10 3.82
CA LEU A 89 -12.40 22.38 3.46
C LEU A 89 -13.40 23.53 3.50
N ALA A 90 -14.60 23.32 2.94
CA ALA A 90 -15.68 24.31 2.99
C ALA A 90 -16.08 24.67 4.43
N ARG A 91 -16.04 23.71 5.36
CA ARG A 91 -16.36 23.92 6.77
C ARG A 91 -15.24 24.60 7.57
N LEU A 92 -13.99 24.28 7.25
CA LEU A 92 -12.80 24.83 7.93
C LEU A 92 -12.46 26.23 7.43
N ARG A 93 -12.70 26.54 6.14
CA ARG A 93 -12.38 27.82 5.49
C ARG A 93 -10.90 28.21 5.60
N ILE A 94 -10.03 27.23 5.45
CA ILE A 94 -8.56 27.40 5.51
C ILE A 94 -7.93 27.26 4.13
N ARG A 95 -6.71 27.78 3.97
CA ARG A 95 -5.90 27.57 2.76
C ARG A 95 -5.65 26.08 2.57
N TYR A 96 -5.58 25.62 1.32
CA TYR A 96 -5.26 24.23 1.05
C TYR A 96 -4.33 24.07 -0.15
N TYR A 97 -3.59 22.97 -0.12
CA TYR A 97 -2.72 22.55 -1.22
C TYR A 97 -3.03 21.10 -1.60
N THR A 98 -2.97 20.79 -2.89
CA THR A 98 -3.30 19.46 -3.41
C THR A 98 -2.52 19.17 -4.68
N PHE A 99 -2.71 17.97 -5.24
CA PHE A 99 -2.04 17.48 -6.43
C PHE A 99 -3.04 17.12 -7.54
N ASN A 100 -2.51 16.84 -8.74
CA ASN A 100 -3.33 16.36 -9.85
C ASN A 100 -3.44 14.82 -9.80
N LYS A 101 -4.66 14.30 -9.62
CA LYS A 101 -4.93 12.85 -9.60
C LYS A 101 -4.77 12.18 -10.98
N LEU A 102 -4.82 12.96 -12.05
CA LEU A 102 -4.82 12.48 -13.44
C LEU A 102 -6.00 11.53 -13.74
N ASN A 103 -7.16 11.74 -13.10
CA ASN A 103 -8.33 10.86 -13.23
C ASN A 103 -8.79 10.72 -14.69
N PHE A 104 -8.71 11.79 -15.48
CA PHE A 104 -9.07 11.79 -16.89
C PHE A 104 -8.14 10.88 -17.72
N TYR A 105 -6.83 11.03 -17.58
CA TYR A 105 -5.85 10.16 -18.24
C TYR A 105 -5.96 8.69 -17.80
N LYS A 106 -6.22 8.44 -16.50
CA LYS A 106 -6.51 7.09 -16.00
C LYS A 106 -7.77 6.51 -16.65
N TRP A 107 -8.82 7.33 -16.81
CA TRP A 107 -10.04 6.93 -17.50
C TRP A 107 -9.77 6.59 -18.97
N ILE A 108 -9.03 7.42 -19.70
CA ILE A 108 -8.61 7.15 -21.09
C ILE A 108 -7.90 5.80 -21.16
N PHE A 109 -6.95 5.55 -20.26
CA PHE A 109 -6.20 4.29 -20.28
C PHE A 109 -7.12 3.09 -20.00
N THR A 110 -8.03 3.18 -19.03
CA THR A 110 -8.97 2.09 -18.74
C THR A 110 -10.01 1.86 -19.85
N LYS A 111 -10.47 2.93 -20.53
CA LYS A 111 -11.55 2.85 -21.54
C LYS A 111 -11.03 2.55 -22.95
N PHE A 112 -9.97 3.24 -23.36
CA PHE A 112 -9.43 3.21 -24.72
C PHE A 112 -8.08 2.50 -24.84
N LYS A 113 -7.48 2.05 -23.73
CA LYS A 113 -6.18 1.35 -23.69
C LYS A 113 -4.99 2.16 -24.21
N LYS A 114 -5.15 3.47 -24.31
CA LYS A 114 -4.07 4.42 -24.63
C LYS A 114 -3.46 4.94 -23.34
N ASN A 115 -2.21 4.56 -23.07
CA ASN A 115 -1.49 5.07 -21.91
C ASN A 115 -0.95 6.48 -22.21
N LEU A 116 -1.64 7.50 -21.69
CA LEU A 116 -1.22 8.90 -21.74
C LEU A 116 -0.75 9.41 -20.37
N LEU A 117 -0.47 8.50 -19.43
CA LEU A 117 0.01 8.88 -18.12
C LEU A 117 1.51 9.19 -18.18
N PRO A 118 1.97 10.20 -17.42
CA PRO A 118 3.40 10.43 -17.25
C PRO A 118 3.99 9.31 -16.41
N ASP A 119 5.26 8.97 -16.67
CA ASP A 119 6.03 8.03 -15.86
C ASP A 119 6.52 8.69 -14.58
N ILE A 120 5.60 8.93 -13.64
CA ILE A 120 5.85 9.57 -12.36
C ILE A 120 5.12 8.82 -11.27
N HIS A 121 5.84 8.46 -10.20
CA HIS A 121 5.27 7.77 -9.06
C HIS A 121 4.29 8.66 -8.27
N ILE A 122 3.29 8.07 -7.63
CA ILE A 122 2.28 8.81 -6.87
C ILE A 122 2.88 9.67 -5.77
N VAL A 123 3.95 9.19 -5.12
CA VAL A 123 4.69 9.91 -4.07
C VAL A 123 5.23 11.23 -4.62
N ASP A 124 5.91 11.21 -5.77
CA ASP A 124 6.44 12.42 -6.40
C ASP A 124 5.30 13.38 -6.84
N ARG A 125 4.13 12.84 -7.18
CA ARG A 125 2.95 13.67 -7.40
C ARG A 125 2.41 14.27 -6.10
N TYR A 126 2.47 13.58 -4.96
CA TYR A 126 2.13 14.14 -3.66
C TYR A 126 3.06 15.30 -3.30
N PHE A 127 4.34 15.25 -3.67
CA PHE A 127 5.26 16.38 -3.46
C PHE A 127 4.84 17.65 -4.22
N LYS A 128 4.06 17.54 -5.30
CA LYS A 128 3.46 18.72 -5.96
C LYS A 128 2.48 19.47 -5.05
N ALA A 129 1.85 18.80 -4.07
CA ALA A 129 0.98 19.44 -3.10
C ALA A 129 1.77 20.27 -2.07
N VAL A 130 3.04 19.97 -1.82
CA VAL A 130 3.87 20.71 -0.84
C VAL A 130 4.94 21.58 -1.50
N LYS A 131 4.97 21.66 -2.84
CA LYS A 131 5.93 22.47 -3.59
C LYS A 131 5.96 23.94 -3.14
N ASN A 132 4.80 24.53 -2.86
CA ASN A 132 4.69 25.92 -2.42
C ASN A 132 5.16 26.17 -0.97
N LEU A 133 5.41 25.10 -0.21
CA LEU A 133 6.03 25.16 1.11
C LEU A 133 7.54 24.96 1.05
N ASN A 134 8.13 24.93 -0.17
CA ASN A 134 9.54 24.67 -0.45
C ASN A 134 10.05 23.31 0.07
N VAL A 135 9.14 22.33 0.18
CA VAL A 135 9.48 20.97 0.64
C VAL A 135 9.79 20.09 -0.57
N LYS A 136 10.93 19.41 -0.53
CA LYS A 136 11.40 18.50 -1.58
C LYS A 136 11.43 17.06 -1.09
N ASN A 137 11.34 16.12 -2.03
CA ASN A 137 11.57 14.71 -1.74
C ASN A 137 13.05 14.51 -1.43
N ASP A 138 13.36 13.71 -0.41
CA ASP A 138 14.72 13.35 -0.04
C ASP A 138 15.11 11.94 -0.50
N ASP A 139 14.24 11.29 -1.27
CA ASP A 139 14.47 10.01 -1.95
C ASP A 139 14.81 8.83 -1.02
N LEU A 140 14.55 8.96 0.30
CA LEU A 140 14.75 7.89 1.29
C LEU A 140 13.58 6.89 1.36
N GLY A 141 12.74 6.82 0.33
CA GLY A 141 11.62 5.88 0.28
C GLY A 141 10.48 6.20 1.27
N LEU A 142 9.71 5.16 1.60
CA LEU A 142 8.55 5.21 2.49
C LEU A 142 8.95 4.95 3.95
N ASP A 143 8.17 5.45 4.90
CA ASP A 143 8.29 5.13 6.31
C ASP A 143 7.09 4.31 6.81
N PHE A 144 7.36 3.36 7.70
CA PHE A 144 6.35 2.68 8.49
C PHE A 144 6.87 2.48 9.92
N PHE A 145 6.31 3.22 10.85
CA PHE A 145 6.68 3.16 12.26
C PHE A 145 5.76 2.19 13.00
N MET A 146 6.33 1.45 13.94
CA MET A 146 5.60 0.45 14.72
C MET A 146 6.14 0.41 16.16
N PRO A 147 5.35 -0.03 17.14
CA PRO A 147 5.80 -0.12 18.53
C PRO A 147 6.98 -1.09 18.66
N LYS A 148 7.86 -0.86 19.64
CA LYS A 148 9.04 -1.73 19.85
C LYS A 148 8.68 -3.17 20.24
N ASN A 149 7.59 -3.35 21.00
CA ASN A 149 7.18 -4.63 21.55
C ASN A 149 5.86 -5.07 20.92
N ILE A 150 5.94 -5.75 19.76
CA ILE A 150 4.79 -6.35 19.10
C ILE A 150 4.79 -7.83 19.46
N GLN A 151 3.81 -8.25 20.27
CA GLN A 151 3.66 -9.66 20.61
C GLN A 151 3.05 -10.42 19.43
N ILE A 152 3.75 -11.46 18.97
CA ILE A 152 3.26 -12.40 17.97
C ILE A 152 3.16 -13.76 18.64
N ASP A 153 1.94 -14.17 18.97
CA ASP A 153 1.67 -15.51 19.49
C ASP A 153 1.46 -16.49 18.33
N ALA A 154 2.54 -16.76 17.59
CA ALA A 154 2.54 -17.74 16.51
C ALA A 154 3.92 -18.34 16.34
N LYS A 155 3.97 -19.68 16.26
CA LYS A 155 5.18 -20.41 15.88
C LYS A 155 5.41 -20.22 14.38
N ILE A 156 6.43 -19.46 14.03
CA ILE A 156 6.90 -19.25 12.66
C ILE A 156 8.34 -19.77 12.52
N PRO A 157 8.73 -20.21 11.32
CA PRO A 157 10.10 -20.66 11.07
C PRO A 157 11.08 -19.47 11.09
N GLU A 158 12.37 -19.75 11.24
CA GLU A 158 13.42 -18.72 11.29
C GLU A 158 13.58 -17.97 9.96
N LYS A 159 13.52 -18.70 8.84
CA LYS A 159 13.55 -18.13 7.48
C LYS A 159 12.27 -18.48 6.73
N TYR A 160 11.66 -17.49 6.10
CA TYR A 160 10.40 -17.66 5.38
C TYR A 160 10.17 -16.60 4.32
N ILE A 161 9.26 -16.94 3.42
CA ILE A 161 8.63 -16.01 2.49
C ILE A 161 7.29 -15.58 3.08
N VAL A 162 6.96 -14.29 2.99
CA VAL A 162 5.60 -13.82 3.27
C VAL A 162 4.81 -13.82 1.98
N PHE A 163 3.60 -14.38 2.00
CA PHE A 163 2.62 -14.17 0.94
C PHE A 163 1.42 -13.39 1.49
N ALA A 164 1.33 -12.10 1.12
CA ALA A 164 0.18 -11.27 1.40
C ALA A 164 -0.94 -11.55 0.38
N ILE A 165 -1.80 -12.52 0.72
CA ILE A 165 -2.87 -13.01 -0.17
C ILE A 165 -4.08 -12.07 -0.23
N GLY A 166 -4.13 -11.10 0.68
CA GLY A 166 -5.24 -10.17 0.79
C GLY A 166 -5.40 -9.23 -0.41
N GLY A 167 -6.53 -8.54 -0.44
CA GLY A 167 -6.81 -7.46 -1.40
C GLY A 167 -8.26 -7.02 -1.35
N THR A 168 -8.54 -5.73 -1.51
CA THR A 168 -9.93 -5.24 -1.43
C THR A 168 -10.84 -5.88 -2.47
N PHE A 169 -10.34 -6.02 -3.71
CA PHE A 169 -11.09 -6.51 -4.86
C PHE A 169 -10.58 -7.87 -5.31
N PHE A 170 -11.50 -8.78 -5.65
CA PHE A 170 -11.17 -10.11 -6.18
C PHE A 170 -10.20 -10.06 -7.35
N THR A 171 -10.42 -9.14 -8.30
CA THR A 171 -9.61 -9.01 -9.52
C THR A 171 -8.15 -8.56 -9.31
N LYS A 172 -7.78 -8.28 -8.05
CA LYS A 172 -6.41 -7.97 -7.63
C LYS A 172 -5.76 -9.10 -6.85
N ARG A 173 -6.47 -10.19 -6.56
CA ARG A 173 -5.94 -11.31 -5.77
C ARG A 173 -5.42 -12.40 -6.70
N TYR A 174 -4.19 -12.85 -6.47
CA TYR A 174 -3.67 -14.04 -7.13
C TYR A 174 -4.49 -15.28 -6.73
N PRO A 175 -4.91 -16.15 -7.67
CA PRO A 175 -5.74 -17.30 -7.39
C PRO A 175 -5.14 -18.23 -6.34
N LYS A 176 -5.98 -18.73 -5.42
CA LYS A 176 -5.53 -19.59 -4.32
C LYS A 176 -4.91 -20.89 -4.82
N GLU A 177 -5.42 -21.44 -5.91
CA GLU A 177 -4.89 -22.64 -6.56
C GLU A 177 -3.46 -22.40 -7.08
N LYS A 178 -3.22 -21.21 -7.65
CA LYS A 178 -1.88 -20.80 -8.07
C LYS A 178 -0.94 -20.51 -6.91
N ILE A 179 -1.46 -20.00 -5.78
CA ILE A 179 -0.67 -19.87 -4.54
C ILE A 179 -0.25 -21.25 -4.02
N VAL A 180 -1.13 -22.27 -4.11
CA VAL A 180 -0.80 -23.66 -3.76
C VAL A 180 0.36 -24.18 -4.63
N GLU A 181 0.36 -23.90 -5.93
CA GLU A 181 1.47 -24.25 -6.84
C GLU A 181 2.77 -23.54 -6.44
N PHE A 182 2.71 -22.25 -6.15
CA PHE A 182 3.85 -21.46 -5.68
C PHE A 182 4.46 -22.04 -4.40
N VAL A 183 3.63 -22.37 -3.40
CA VAL A 183 4.09 -22.92 -2.11
C VAL A 183 4.82 -24.25 -2.32
N LYS A 184 4.31 -25.14 -3.19
CA LYS A 184 4.95 -26.43 -3.49
C LYS A 184 6.38 -26.25 -4.01
N LYS A 185 6.55 -25.30 -4.91
CA LYS A 185 7.81 -25.00 -5.59
C LYS A 185 8.74 -24.07 -4.80
N SER A 186 8.23 -23.42 -3.75
CA SER A 186 9.03 -22.53 -2.90
C SER A 186 10.09 -23.29 -2.11
N SER A 187 11.29 -22.72 -2.09
CA SER A 187 12.46 -23.23 -1.35
C SER A 187 12.39 -22.98 0.15
N LEU A 188 11.62 -21.98 0.59
CA LEU A 188 11.37 -21.67 2.00
C LEU A 188 9.90 -21.90 2.37
N PRO A 189 9.60 -22.10 3.67
CA PRO A 189 8.22 -22.06 4.15
C PRO A 189 7.56 -20.70 3.87
N VAL A 190 6.23 -20.70 3.78
CA VAL A 190 5.43 -19.54 3.41
C VAL A 190 4.50 -19.15 4.55
N VAL A 191 4.62 -17.91 5.01
CA VAL A 191 3.70 -17.30 5.99
C VAL A 191 2.62 -16.51 5.24
N LEU A 192 1.34 -16.87 5.45
CA LEU A 192 0.22 -16.21 4.80
C LEU A 192 -0.30 -15.04 5.64
N LEU A 193 -0.34 -13.85 5.03
CA LEU A 193 -0.95 -12.65 5.62
C LEU A 193 -2.19 -12.22 4.85
N GLY A 194 -3.22 -11.79 5.58
CA GLY A 194 -4.51 -11.43 5.00
C GLY A 194 -5.52 -11.03 6.06
N GLY A 195 -6.61 -10.41 5.62
CA GLY A 195 -7.68 -9.97 6.50
C GLY A 195 -8.75 -11.06 6.71
N LYS A 196 -9.82 -10.69 7.42
CA LYS A 196 -10.97 -11.59 7.68
C LYS A 196 -11.58 -12.19 6.40
N LYS A 197 -11.60 -11.43 5.30
CA LYS A 197 -12.14 -11.86 4.00
C LYS A 197 -11.28 -12.91 3.28
N ASP A 198 -10.04 -13.12 3.76
CA ASP A 198 -9.08 -14.01 3.11
C ASP A 198 -8.94 -15.35 3.85
N LYS A 199 -9.66 -15.52 4.98
CA LYS A 199 -9.58 -16.70 5.86
C LYS A 199 -9.86 -18.01 5.11
N GLU A 200 -10.91 -18.06 4.30
CA GLU A 200 -11.28 -19.25 3.53
C GLU A 200 -10.20 -19.64 2.51
N ASN A 201 -9.66 -18.65 1.79
CA ASN A 201 -8.58 -18.87 0.84
C ASN A 201 -7.30 -19.34 1.55
N ALA A 202 -6.96 -18.72 2.69
CA ALA A 202 -5.80 -19.10 3.48
C ALA A 202 -5.91 -20.55 4.00
N SER A 203 -7.07 -20.94 4.53
CA SER A 203 -7.32 -22.30 4.99
C SER A 203 -7.28 -23.33 3.86
N PHE A 204 -7.71 -22.96 2.65
CA PHE A 204 -7.57 -23.83 1.47
C PHE A 204 -6.09 -24.06 1.12
N ILE A 205 -5.28 -23.00 1.14
CA ILE A 205 -3.85 -23.08 0.82
C ILE A 205 -3.11 -23.90 1.88
N GLU A 206 -3.39 -23.65 3.16
CA GLU A 206 -2.82 -24.36 4.31
C GLU A 206 -3.12 -25.85 4.27
N LYS A 207 -4.39 -26.24 4.04
CA LYS A 207 -4.77 -27.66 3.92
C LYS A 207 -4.07 -28.38 2.76
N SER A 208 -3.69 -27.66 1.71
CA SER A 208 -3.04 -28.24 0.54
C SER A 208 -1.53 -28.44 0.72
N ASN A 209 -0.92 -27.78 1.71
CA ASN A 209 0.53 -27.79 1.96
C ASN A 209 0.84 -27.55 3.46
N SER A 210 0.30 -28.38 4.36
CA SER A 210 0.35 -28.15 5.81
C SER A 210 1.75 -27.94 6.37
N ASP A 211 2.75 -28.63 5.80
CA ASP A 211 4.10 -28.68 6.36
C ASP A 211 4.94 -27.46 5.98
N LYS A 212 4.50 -26.69 4.98
CA LYS A 212 5.20 -25.49 4.48
C LYS A 212 4.43 -24.19 4.70
N VAL A 213 3.17 -24.24 5.14
CA VAL A 213 2.30 -23.06 5.22
C VAL A 213 2.00 -22.69 6.66
N PHE A 214 2.30 -21.45 7.01
CA PHE A 214 1.99 -20.85 8.30
C PHE A 214 0.89 -19.80 8.12
N ASN A 215 -0.35 -20.17 8.41
CA ASN A 215 -1.50 -19.30 8.17
C ASN A 215 -1.73 -18.32 9.32
N LEU A 216 -1.43 -17.03 9.08
CA LEU A 216 -1.68 -15.93 10.04
C LEU A 216 -2.80 -15.00 9.58
N CYS A 217 -3.57 -15.38 8.56
CA CYS A 217 -4.67 -14.57 8.06
C CYS A 217 -5.75 -14.36 9.12
N ALA A 218 -6.14 -13.09 9.30
CA ALA A 218 -7.10 -12.65 10.33
C ALA A 218 -6.69 -12.94 11.79
N LYS A 219 -5.43 -13.29 12.05
CA LYS A 219 -4.89 -13.55 13.40
C LYS A 219 -4.05 -12.39 13.95
N LEU A 220 -3.71 -11.41 13.12
CA LEU A 220 -2.80 -10.30 13.46
C LEU A 220 -3.44 -8.93 13.24
N SER A 221 -2.96 -7.95 14.01
CA SER A 221 -3.16 -6.52 13.72
C SER A 221 -2.32 -6.07 12.51
N LEU A 222 -2.41 -4.79 12.13
CA LEU A 222 -1.55 -4.25 11.08
C LEU A 222 -0.09 -4.28 11.54
N TYR A 223 0.19 -3.89 12.78
CA TYR A 223 1.53 -3.98 13.36
C TYR A 223 2.05 -5.43 13.43
N GLY A 224 1.22 -6.40 13.83
CA GLY A 224 1.62 -7.81 13.81
C GLY A 224 1.98 -8.28 12.41
N SER A 225 1.20 -7.89 11.40
CA SER A 225 1.49 -8.20 10.00
C SER A 225 2.79 -7.53 9.52
N ALA A 226 3.03 -6.29 9.94
CA ALA A 226 4.25 -5.55 9.60
C ALA A 226 5.51 -6.14 10.26
N GLU A 227 5.41 -6.64 11.49
CA GLU A 227 6.53 -7.30 12.19
C GLU A 227 6.86 -8.65 11.54
N ILE A 228 5.87 -9.42 11.07
CA ILE A 228 6.10 -10.60 10.23
C ILE A 228 6.80 -10.22 8.92
N ILE A 229 6.35 -9.15 8.26
CA ILE A 229 6.98 -8.65 7.02
C ILE A 229 8.44 -8.25 7.28
N LYS A 230 8.71 -7.53 8.36
CA LYS A 230 10.05 -7.04 8.73
C LYS A 230 11.07 -8.16 8.87
N ASN A 231 10.67 -9.36 9.29
CA ASN A 231 11.55 -10.50 9.46
C ASN A 231 11.53 -11.49 8.27
N ALA A 232 10.75 -11.20 7.23
CA ALA A 232 10.67 -12.04 6.03
C ALA A 232 11.93 -11.94 5.16
N SER A 233 12.29 -13.04 4.48
CA SER A 233 13.36 -13.04 3.48
C SER A 233 12.93 -12.32 2.20
N VAL A 234 11.70 -12.55 1.73
CA VAL A 234 11.05 -11.86 0.61
C VAL A 234 9.56 -11.76 0.88
N VAL A 235 8.92 -10.71 0.39
CA VAL A 235 7.47 -10.52 0.44
C VAL A 235 6.88 -10.67 -0.96
N VAL A 236 5.97 -11.62 -1.13
CA VAL A 236 5.09 -11.71 -2.30
C VAL A 236 3.76 -11.06 -1.94
N SER A 237 3.33 -10.07 -2.70
CA SER A 237 2.08 -9.35 -2.43
C SER A 237 1.34 -9.03 -3.71
N ASN A 238 0.01 -9.11 -3.64
CA ASN A 238 -0.85 -8.40 -4.59
C ASN A 238 -0.63 -6.88 -4.50
N ASP A 239 -1.04 -6.11 -5.51
CA ASP A 239 -1.19 -4.64 -5.45
C ASP A 239 -2.12 -4.24 -4.27
N THR A 240 -1.57 -4.05 -3.07
CA THR A 240 -2.31 -3.78 -1.84
C THR A 240 -1.47 -3.00 -0.83
N GLY A 241 -2.04 -2.68 0.33
CA GLY A 241 -1.32 -2.01 1.41
C GLY A 241 -0.08 -2.77 1.91
N MET A 242 -0.10 -4.11 1.94
CA MET A 242 1.04 -4.90 2.40
C MET A 242 2.28 -4.72 1.53
N MET A 243 2.10 -4.56 0.22
CA MET A 243 3.19 -4.24 -0.72
C MET A 243 3.89 -2.93 -0.34
N HIS A 244 3.13 -1.89 0.02
CA HIS A 244 3.71 -0.60 0.41
C HIS A 244 4.37 -0.66 1.79
N ILE A 245 3.82 -1.44 2.73
CA ILE A 245 4.45 -1.66 4.04
C ILE A 245 5.77 -2.43 3.87
N ALA A 246 5.81 -3.44 3.00
CA ALA A 246 7.05 -4.15 2.67
C ALA A 246 8.12 -3.21 2.11
N ALA A 247 7.74 -2.32 1.18
CA ALA A 247 8.64 -1.29 0.65
C ALA A 247 9.12 -0.33 1.75
N ALA A 248 8.24 0.12 2.64
CA ALA A 248 8.58 0.98 3.78
C ALA A 248 9.49 0.32 4.82
N LEU A 249 9.48 -1.01 4.89
CA LEU A 249 10.38 -1.81 5.74
C LEU A 249 11.61 -2.30 4.98
N HIS A 250 11.83 -1.80 3.77
CA HIS A 250 12.94 -2.14 2.87
C HIS A 250 13.06 -3.64 2.58
N LYS A 251 11.93 -4.35 2.59
CA LYS A 251 11.89 -5.79 2.33
C LYS A 251 11.82 -6.07 0.83
N PRO A 252 12.64 -6.99 0.30
CA PRO A 252 12.56 -7.38 -1.10
C PRO A 252 11.13 -7.83 -1.44
N THR A 253 10.57 -7.26 -2.51
CA THR A 253 9.13 -7.42 -2.79
C THR A 253 8.84 -7.90 -4.20
N VAL A 254 8.11 -9.01 -4.34
CA VAL A 254 7.47 -9.41 -5.60
C VAL A 254 6.03 -8.90 -5.58
N SER A 255 5.67 -8.02 -6.53
CA SER A 255 4.34 -7.44 -6.63
C SER A 255 3.56 -8.04 -7.81
N ILE A 256 2.37 -8.60 -7.54
CA ILE A 256 1.52 -9.26 -8.54
C ILE A 256 0.37 -8.34 -8.94
N TRP A 257 0.20 -8.12 -10.25
CA TRP A 257 -0.75 -7.17 -10.80
C TRP A 257 -1.72 -7.83 -11.79
N GLY A 258 -3.01 -7.77 -11.44
CA GLY A 258 -4.10 -8.30 -12.25
C GLY A 258 -4.73 -7.23 -13.13
N ASN A 259 -5.92 -6.76 -12.76
CA ASN A 259 -6.66 -5.81 -13.60
C ASN A 259 -6.17 -4.35 -13.53
N THR A 260 -5.41 -4.00 -12.50
CA THR A 260 -4.67 -2.73 -12.34
C THR A 260 -3.27 -2.85 -12.93
N VAL A 261 -2.62 -1.70 -13.16
CA VAL A 261 -1.29 -1.62 -13.78
C VAL A 261 -0.35 -0.74 -12.95
N PRO A 262 0.96 -1.06 -12.90
CA PRO A 262 1.98 -0.23 -12.26
C PRO A 262 2.02 1.20 -12.79
N ALA A 263 1.72 1.41 -14.08
CA ALA A 263 1.67 2.71 -14.75
C ALA A 263 0.70 3.72 -14.11
N PHE A 264 -0.18 3.31 -13.17
CA PHE A 264 -0.93 4.25 -12.34
C PHE A 264 -0.10 4.96 -11.26
N GLY A 265 1.20 4.61 -11.16
CA GLY A 265 2.18 5.18 -10.27
C GLY A 265 2.08 4.66 -8.84
N MET A 266 1.56 3.44 -8.64
CA MET A 266 1.29 2.84 -7.32
C MET A 266 2.17 1.61 -7.06
N TYR A 267 3.31 1.49 -7.73
CA TYR A 267 4.24 0.38 -7.55
C TYR A 267 5.04 0.54 -6.23
N PRO A 268 5.85 -0.46 -5.81
CA PRO A 268 6.68 -0.32 -4.62
C PRO A 268 7.60 0.90 -4.71
N TYR A 269 7.67 1.71 -3.66
CA TYR A 269 8.47 2.92 -3.64
C TYR A 269 9.62 2.77 -2.65
N PHE A 270 10.80 2.48 -3.19
CA PHE A 270 12.01 2.25 -2.40
C PHE A 270 12.91 3.48 -2.37
N PRO A 271 13.79 3.57 -1.37
CA PRO A 271 14.92 4.50 -1.40
C PRO A 271 15.74 4.36 -2.68
N LYS A 272 16.40 5.44 -3.10
CA LYS A 272 17.20 5.47 -4.32
C LYS A 272 18.29 4.39 -4.35
N GLU A 273 18.89 4.09 -3.20
CA GLU A 273 19.99 3.15 -3.02
C GLU A 273 19.56 1.69 -3.31
N ILE A 274 18.29 1.37 -3.03
CA ILE A 274 17.71 0.03 -3.20
C ILE A 274 16.49 0.08 -4.12
N LYS A 275 16.50 0.99 -5.11
CA LYS A 275 15.36 1.23 -6.01
C LYS A 275 14.92 -0.02 -6.76
N GLU A 276 15.82 -0.97 -6.98
CA GLU A 276 15.56 -2.23 -7.70
C GLU A 276 15.17 -3.40 -6.78
N ASN A 277 14.92 -3.16 -5.49
CA ASN A 277 14.58 -4.21 -4.51
C ASN A 277 13.14 -4.74 -4.64
N TYR A 278 12.61 -4.78 -5.87
CA TYR A 278 11.33 -5.37 -6.18
C TYR A 278 11.27 -5.93 -7.60
N VAL A 279 10.35 -6.87 -7.80
CA VAL A 279 9.99 -7.40 -9.12
C VAL A 279 8.49 -7.23 -9.33
N ILE A 280 8.09 -6.78 -10.52
CA ILE A 280 6.68 -6.68 -10.92
C ILE A 280 6.33 -7.90 -11.77
N ILE A 281 5.29 -8.61 -11.37
CA ILE A 281 4.69 -9.72 -12.13
C ILE A 281 3.34 -9.26 -12.67
N GLU A 282 3.21 -9.25 -14.00
CA GLU A 282 1.99 -8.84 -14.67
C GLU A 282 1.81 -9.50 -16.05
N ASN A 283 0.57 -9.79 -16.43
CA ASN A 283 0.25 -10.23 -17.78
C ASN A 283 -0.01 -9.00 -18.69
N LYS A 284 0.96 -8.63 -19.52
CA LYS A 284 0.86 -7.49 -20.46
C LYS A 284 0.14 -7.83 -21.77
N ASN A 285 -0.07 -9.10 -22.08
CA ASN A 285 -0.57 -9.56 -23.39
C ASN A 285 -2.10 -9.50 -23.52
N LEU A 286 -2.79 -8.79 -22.62
CA LEU A 286 -4.24 -8.74 -22.56
C LEU A 286 -4.80 -7.40 -23.03
N LYS A 287 -5.55 -7.43 -24.15
CA LYS A 287 -6.26 -6.25 -24.70
C LYS A 287 -7.26 -5.61 -23.72
N CYS A 288 -7.78 -6.38 -22.76
CA CYS A 288 -8.73 -5.86 -21.78
C CYS A 288 -8.07 -5.06 -20.64
N ARG A 289 -6.76 -5.20 -20.42
CA ARG A 289 -6.02 -4.63 -19.30
C ARG A 289 -5.46 -3.23 -19.61
N PRO A 290 -5.47 -2.26 -18.68
CA PRO A 290 -6.14 -2.30 -17.37
C PRO A 290 -7.66 -2.20 -17.50
N CYS A 291 -8.42 -3.02 -16.76
CA CYS A 291 -9.89 -2.94 -16.77
C CYS A 291 -10.43 -1.89 -15.80
N SER A 292 -9.67 -1.57 -14.75
CA SER A 292 -10.07 -0.67 -13.67
C SER A 292 -8.85 0.05 -13.12
N LYS A 293 -9.08 1.25 -12.57
CA LYS A 293 -8.06 1.99 -11.82
C LYS A 293 -7.98 1.57 -10.34
N LEU A 294 -8.96 0.80 -9.85
CA LEU A 294 -9.04 0.38 -8.43
C LEU A 294 -9.17 -1.14 -8.26
N GLY A 295 -9.92 -1.80 -9.13
CA GLY A 295 -10.35 -3.19 -8.96
C GLY A 295 -11.85 -3.38 -9.25
N PHE A 296 -12.29 -4.63 -9.23
CA PHE A 296 -13.66 -5.12 -9.29
C PHE A 296 -13.82 -6.40 -8.45
N ASP A 297 -15.03 -6.66 -7.94
CA ASP A 297 -15.36 -7.87 -7.19
C ASP A 297 -15.48 -9.13 -8.06
N SER A 298 -15.59 -8.96 -9.38
CA SER A 298 -15.54 -10.04 -10.35
C SER A 298 -14.86 -9.58 -11.64
N CYS A 299 -14.31 -10.52 -12.42
CA CYS A 299 -13.69 -10.18 -13.70
C CYS A 299 -14.78 -9.79 -14.72
N PRO A 300 -14.76 -8.57 -15.29
CA PRO A 300 -15.78 -8.14 -16.26
C PRO A 300 -15.71 -8.93 -17.58
N LYS A 301 -14.62 -9.68 -17.81
CA LYS A 301 -14.43 -10.55 -18.97
C LYS A 301 -14.59 -12.03 -18.65
N LYS A 302 -14.95 -12.38 -17.40
CA LYS A 302 -15.21 -13.73 -16.88
C LYS A 302 -14.03 -14.73 -16.91
N HIS A 303 -13.02 -14.53 -17.75
CA HIS A 303 -11.87 -15.45 -17.89
C HIS A 303 -10.80 -15.26 -16.78
N PHE A 304 -10.60 -14.03 -16.29
CA PHE A 304 -9.60 -13.67 -15.27
C PHE A 304 -8.12 -14.01 -15.60
N ASP A 305 -7.78 -14.24 -16.86
CA ASP A 305 -6.43 -14.41 -17.42
C ASP A 305 -5.36 -13.43 -16.93
N CYS A 306 -5.73 -12.22 -16.50
CA CYS A 306 -4.74 -11.26 -15.97
C CYS A 306 -4.04 -11.77 -14.71
N MET A 307 -4.68 -12.70 -13.98
CA MET A 307 -4.04 -13.44 -12.89
C MET A 307 -3.92 -14.93 -13.19
N GLN A 308 -4.91 -15.54 -13.85
CA GLN A 308 -4.92 -17.00 -14.09
C GLN A 308 -3.77 -17.48 -14.99
N LYS A 309 -3.32 -16.65 -15.94
CA LYS A 309 -2.19 -16.95 -16.83
C LYS A 309 -0.84 -16.46 -16.31
N ILE A 310 -0.78 -16.03 -15.06
CA ILE A 310 0.51 -15.79 -14.38
C ILE A 310 0.89 -17.11 -13.72
N GLU A 311 1.90 -17.78 -14.28
CA GLU A 311 2.39 -19.04 -13.74
C GLU A 311 3.17 -18.85 -12.44
N ALA A 312 3.02 -19.80 -11.53
CA ALA A 312 3.69 -19.76 -10.24
C ALA A 312 5.23 -19.73 -10.37
N ASP A 313 5.78 -20.35 -11.42
CA ASP A 313 7.23 -20.38 -11.69
C ASP A 313 7.81 -18.97 -11.84
N LEU A 314 7.09 -18.06 -12.51
CA LEU A 314 7.53 -16.67 -12.65
C LEU A 314 7.69 -15.96 -11.29
N ILE A 315 6.86 -16.34 -10.32
CA ILE A 315 6.90 -15.78 -8.96
C ILE A 315 8.04 -16.44 -8.17
N VAL A 316 8.23 -17.76 -8.30
CA VAL A 316 9.35 -18.48 -7.67
C VAL A 316 10.68 -17.91 -8.15
N ASP A 317 10.88 -17.79 -9.46
CA ASP A 317 12.11 -17.24 -10.06
C ASP A 317 12.39 -15.81 -9.56
N ALA A 318 11.33 -14.98 -9.46
CA ALA A 318 11.44 -13.62 -8.94
C ALA A 318 11.83 -13.59 -7.46
N VAL A 319 11.27 -14.48 -6.65
CA VAL A 319 11.61 -14.62 -5.23
C VAL A 319 13.07 -15.07 -5.07
N GLU A 320 13.50 -16.08 -5.83
CA GLU A 320 14.88 -16.57 -5.79
C GLU A 320 15.89 -15.51 -6.24
N LYS A 321 15.57 -14.75 -7.28
CA LYS A 321 16.39 -13.62 -7.73
C LYS A 321 16.56 -12.58 -6.61
N LEU A 322 15.47 -12.22 -5.93
CA LEU A 322 15.53 -11.24 -4.85
C LEU A 322 16.27 -11.77 -3.61
N MET A 323 16.15 -13.06 -3.28
CA MET A 323 16.92 -13.64 -2.16
C MET A 323 18.42 -13.61 -2.44
N LYS A 324 18.85 -13.98 -3.66
CA LYS A 324 20.28 -13.99 -4.04
C LYS A 324 20.93 -12.61 -3.97
N ASN A 325 20.19 -11.55 -4.31
CA ASN A 325 20.72 -10.17 -4.27
C ASN A 325 20.88 -9.60 -2.86
N ASN A 326 20.31 -10.25 -1.84
CA ASN A 326 20.31 -9.78 -0.45
C ASN A 326 21.08 -10.73 0.50
N THR A 327 21.84 -11.68 -0.05
CA THR A 327 22.75 -12.56 0.70
C THR A 327 24.17 -12.05 0.60
#